data_AF-A0A2D6N2S7-F1
#
_entry.id   AF-A0A2D6N2S7-F1
#
_cell.length_a   1.000
_cell.length_b   1.000
_cell.length_c   1.000
_cell.angle_alpha   90.00
_cell.angle_beta   90.00
_cell.angle_gamma   90.00
#
_symmetry.space_group_name_H-M   'P 1'
#
loop_
_entity.id
_entity.type
_entity.pdbx_description
1 polymer ?
#
loop_
_entity_poly.entity_id
_entity_poly.type
_entity_poly.pdbx_seq_one_letter_code
_entity_poly.pdbx_strand_id
1 'polypeptide(L)'
;GPLFTQLARRLSAAGLRVELAAGRLSFAFAQPEGDVLTLAQPIPHPWWSERELSAVGALPDLPSYRALVDTNGRVARFVADGVPDSLMGRAMTQLASQVGAYFDDLLTDRHLWINSRSLFSGRAVIAPGSNLRLDQVGLPDGIAWTLFGPLVARELGNSDDVLARTPPAADALDTLMAQSWVIINRAPTLTATCLLAFHPVRLPDPVIRLHPLACPLISADFDGDTASVLLPITAAAQREAGERLSVAGHLARDPEVLESLMPTQAALWGLADLSRSLKGRDEVSALADASVATPEGIVTREALLETMQTVLDRQGVAQTLDVLERLMRRGFEVAEASGASISPFIGASIARPPTPTDGASEAWDRYAETLQERLAGRHDYTDDDLGPQLLAVKSGARGSMEQLGRLVGSPGSAATVNGQLTALRRGLAEGLTPDEVYGLGVKQLEGIARVASNWGWVHTYTGSDSHLRETYKDSPGFTVLERAMRATWPGPVFAHAAATGETDPLTDINGRVFVGLSPR
;
A
#
# COMPACT_ATOMS: atom_id res chain seq x y z
N GLY A 1 -19.28 -13.58 -7.27
CA GLY A 1 -18.25 -12.74 -7.92
C GLY A 1 -17.48 -13.55 -8.97
N PRO A 2 -16.61 -12.93 -9.79
CA PRO A 2 -15.87 -13.60 -10.85
C PRO A 2 -15.03 -14.80 -10.39
N LEU A 3 -14.39 -14.69 -9.21
CA LEU A 3 -13.63 -15.78 -8.59
C LEU A 3 -14.51 -17.01 -8.31
N PHE A 4 -15.67 -16.80 -7.69
CA PHE A 4 -16.63 -17.88 -7.44
C PHE A 4 -17.20 -18.49 -8.73
N THR A 5 -17.50 -17.67 -9.76
CA THR A 5 -17.94 -18.20 -11.06
C THR A 5 -16.86 -19.09 -11.69
N GLN A 6 -15.59 -18.69 -11.58
CA GLN A 6 -14.47 -19.49 -12.08
C GLN A 6 -14.29 -20.79 -11.27
N LEU A 7 -14.42 -20.74 -9.95
CA LEU A 7 -14.40 -21.92 -9.08
C LEU A 7 -15.55 -22.88 -9.46
N ALA A 8 -16.78 -22.37 -9.56
CA ALA A 8 -17.96 -23.16 -9.90
C ALA A 8 -17.79 -23.86 -11.26
N ARG A 9 -17.25 -23.17 -12.27
CA ARG A 9 -16.94 -23.77 -13.57
C ARG A 9 -15.91 -24.91 -13.46
N ARG A 10 -14.85 -24.73 -12.67
CA ARG A 10 -13.81 -25.75 -12.46
C ARG A 10 -14.34 -26.96 -11.70
N LEU A 11 -15.15 -26.75 -10.67
CA LEU A 11 -15.84 -27.81 -9.93
C LEU A 11 -16.83 -28.57 -10.82
N SER A 12 -17.59 -27.84 -11.65
CA SER A 12 -18.54 -28.44 -12.61
C SER A 12 -17.82 -29.37 -13.59
N ALA A 13 -16.64 -28.97 -14.10
CA ALA A 13 -15.82 -29.82 -14.97
C ALA A 13 -15.36 -31.13 -14.30
N ALA A 14 -15.25 -31.15 -12.97
CA ALA A 14 -14.98 -32.34 -12.17
C ALA A 14 -16.24 -33.13 -11.79
N GLY A 15 -17.44 -32.73 -12.21
CA GLY A 15 -18.70 -33.37 -11.81
C GLY A 15 -19.20 -32.95 -10.43
N LEU A 16 -18.80 -31.77 -9.96
CA LEU A 16 -19.27 -31.17 -8.70
C LEU A 16 -20.06 -29.90 -8.98
N ARG A 17 -21.28 -29.82 -8.45
CA ARG A 17 -22.10 -28.62 -8.48
C ARG A 17 -21.99 -27.89 -7.15
N VAL A 18 -21.77 -26.57 -7.24
CA VAL A 18 -21.81 -25.66 -6.10
C VAL A 18 -22.91 -24.62 -6.34
N GLU A 19 -23.80 -24.47 -5.37
CA GLU A 19 -24.92 -23.51 -5.45
C GLU A 19 -24.83 -22.51 -4.29
N LEU A 20 -24.92 -21.21 -4.61
CA LEU A 20 -25.00 -20.14 -3.62
C LEU A 20 -26.46 -19.73 -3.44
N ALA A 21 -27.07 -20.09 -2.31
CA ALA A 21 -28.45 -19.76 -1.98
C ALA A 21 -28.56 -19.23 -0.55
N ALA A 22 -29.30 -18.12 -0.36
CA ALA A 22 -29.51 -17.49 0.95
C ALA A 22 -28.21 -17.25 1.77
N GLY A 23 -27.09 -16.97 1.09
CA GLY A 23 -25.80 -16.74 1.73
C GLY A 23 -25.11 -18.00 2.25
N ARG A 24 -25.44 -19.18 1.71
CA ARG A 24 -24.79 -20.47 2.01
C ARG A 24 -24.38 -21.15 0.72
N LEU A 25 -23.27 -21.89 0.73
CA LEU A 25 -22.91 -22.79 -0.38
C LEU A 25 -23.37 -24.21 -0.07
N SER A 26 -23.98 -24.87 -1.04
CA SER A 26 -24.21 -26.31 -1.00
C SER A 26 -23.41 -27.01 -2.09
N PHE A 27 -22.89 -28.19 -1.77
CA PHE A 27 -22.09 -28.99 -2.69
C PHE A 27 -22.81 -30.31 -2.96
N ALA A 28 -22.84 -30.73 -4.22
CA ALA A 28 -23.38 -32.01 -4.62
C ALA A 28 -22.64 -32.52 -5.85
N PHE A 29 -22.55 -33.84 -6.02
CA PHE A 29 -22.13 -34.38 -7.30
C PHE A 29 -23.24 -34.19 -8.33
N ALA A 30 -22.86 -33.79 -9.54
CA ALA A 30 -23.76 -33.60 -10.66
C ALA A 30 -23.05 -33.97 -11.96
N GLN A 31 -23.80 -34.03 -13.07
CA GLN A 31 -23.16 -34.06 -14.38
C GLN A 31 -22.48 -32.72 -14.65
N PRO A 32 -21.32 -32.70 -15.33
CA PRO A 32 -20.70 -31.46 -15.75
C PRO A 32 -21.64 -30.62 -16.61
N GLU A 33 -21.63 -29.31 -16.41
CA GLU A 33 -22.42 -28.37 -17.21
C GLU A 33 -21.69 -28.00 -18.51
N GLY A 34 -22.45 -27.85 -19.61
CA GLY A 34 -21.91 -27.43 -20.90
C GLY A 34 -21.36 -28.59 -21.74
N ASP A 35 -20.25 -28.36 -22.43
CA ASP A 35 -19.59 -29.37 -23.26
C ASP A 35 -18.88 -30.40 -22.38
N VAL A 36 -19.01 -31.68 -22.73
CA VAL A 36 -18.56 -32.80 -21.90
C VAL A 36 -17.79 -33.81 -22.76
N LEU A 37 -16.69 -34.33 -22.21
CA LEU A 37 -15.99 -35.50 -22.72
C LEU A 37 -16.49 -36.75 -21.98
N THR A 38 -17.26 -37.59 -22.66
CA THR A 38 -17.61 -38.93 -22.16
C THR A 38 -16.36 -39.82 -22.20
N LEU A 39 -16.04 -40.43 -21.05
CA LEU A 39 -14.91 -41.35 -20.96
C LEU A 39 -15.27 -42.68 -21.64
N ALA A 40 -14.31 -43.25 -22.38
CA ALA A 40 -14.46 -44.49 -23.11
C ALA A 40 -14.76 -45.68 -22.19
N GLN A 41 -14.28 -45.60 -20.95
CA GLN A 41 -14.58 -46.50 -19.84
C GLN A 41 -14.65 -45.68 -18.55
N PRO A 42 -15.55 -46.02 -17.62
CA PRO A 42 -15.57 -45.40 -16.30
C PRO A 42 -14.26 -45.63 -15.55
N ILE A 43 -13.85 -44.67 -14.74
CA ILE A 43 -12.69 -44.79 -13.83
C ILE A 43 -13.05 -44.25 -12.44
N PRO A 44 -12.33 -44.62 -11.37
CA PRO A 44 -12.51 -43.99 -10.06
C PRO A 44 -12.29 -42.48 -10.13
N HIS A 45 -13.17 -41.71 -9.49
CA HIS A 45 -13.08 -40.25 -9.46
C HIS A 45 -11.82 -39.79 -8.70
N PRO A 46 -10.94 -38.96 -9.28
CA PRO A 46 -9.65 -38.62 -8.67
C PRO A 46 -9.73 -37.97 -7.29
N TRP A 47 -10.77 -37.17 -7.03
CA TRP A 47 -10.98 -36.53 -5.72
C TRP A 47 -11.87 -37.34 -4.75
N TRP A 48 -12.50 -38.44 -5.19
CA TRP A 48 -13.39 -39.27 -4.37
C TRP A 48 -13.54 -40.68 -4.95
N SER A 49 -12.59 -41.56 -4.66
CA SER A 49 -12.45 -42.86 -5.32
C SER A 49 -13.64 -43.84 -5.14
N GLU A 50 -14.53 -43.60 -4.18
CA GLU A 50 -15.75 -44.40 -3.97
C GLU A 50 -16.81 -44.19 -5.07
N ARG A 51 -16.60 -43.21 -5.96
CA ARG A 51 -17.50 -42.91 -7.07
C ARG A 51 -16.79 -43.12 -8.40
N GLU A 52 -17.51 -43.66 -9.37
CA GLU A 52 -17.04 -43.72 -10.76
C GLU A 52 -17.31 -42.40 -11.48
N LEU A 53 -16.34 -42.01 -12.30
CA LEU A 53 -16.38 -40.89 -13.21
C LEU A 53 -16.56 -41.45 -14.62
N SER A 54 -17.68 -41.11 -15.25
CA SER A 54 -18.00 -41.50 -16.63
C SER A 54 -17.83 -40.36 -17.64
N ALA A 55 -17.69 -39.14 -17.17
CA ALA A 55 -17.55 -37.97 -18.01
C ALA A 55 -16.89 -36.81 -17.26
N VAL A 56 -16.22 -35.91 -18.01
CA VAL A 56 -15.62 -34.68 -17.49
C VAL A 56 -16.04 -33.49 -18.32
N GLY A 57 -16.16 -32.29 -17.71
CA GLY A 57 -16.44 -31.08 -18.47
C GLY A 57 -15.26 -30.68 -19.36
N ALA A 58 -15.54 -30.06 -20.49
CA ALA A 58 -14.55 -29.69 -21.49
C ALA A 58 -13.85 -28.36 -21.15
N LEU A 59 -12.51 -28.38 -21.11
CA LEU A 59 -11.68 -27.17 -20.98
C LEU A 59 -10.53 -27.20 -22.01
N PRO A 60 -10.82 -26.88 -23.29
CA PRO A 60 -9.85 -26.95 -24.40
C PRO A 60 -8.55 -26.16 -24.18
N ASP A 61 -8.62 -25.09 -23.38
CA ASP A 61 -7.47 -24.24 -23.05
C ASP A 61 -6.39 -24.97 -22.23
N LEU A 62 -6.76 -26.04 -21.52
CA LEU A 62 -5.83 -26.79 -20.68
C LEU A 62 -5.06 -27.84 -21.51
N PRO A 63 -3.71 -27.85 -21.46
CA PRO A 63 -2.91 -28.89 -22.12
C PRO A 63 -3.25 -30.31 -21.64
N SER A 64 -3.50 -30.48 -20.34
CA SER A 64 -3.91 -31.77 -19.75
C SER A 64 -5.26 -32.26 -20.28
N TYR A 65 -6.21 -31.37 -20.56
CA TYR A 65 -7.47 -31.74 -21.20
C TYR A 65 -7.24 -32.28 -22.62
N ARG A 66 -6.39 -31.64 -23.43
CA ARG A 66 -6.07 -32.11 -24.78
C ARG A 66 -5.40 -33.48 -24.76
N ALA A 67 -4.46 -33.71 -23.84
CA ALA A 67 -3.82 -35.01 -23.65
C ALA A 67 -4.80 -36.10 -23.18
N LEU A 68 -5.78 -35.72 -22.34
CA LEU A 68 -6.87 -36.60 -21.93
C LEU A 68 -7.76 -36.99 -23.12
N VAL A 69 -8.17 -36.04 -23.97
CA VAL A 69 -8.97 -36.32 -25.17
C VAL A 69 -8.28 -37.34 -26.08
N ASP A 70 -6.99 -37.14 -26.36
CA ASP A 70 -6.21 -38.04 -27.21
C ASP A 70 -6.12 -39.46 -26.63
N THR A 71 -5.88 -39.55 -25.31
CA THR A 71 -5.79 -40.83 -24.60
C THR A 71 -7.14 -41.54 -24.54
N ASN A 72 -8.22 -40.81 -24.26
CA ASN A 72 -9.58 -41.33 -24.24
C ASN A 72 -10.00 -41.86 -25.63
N GLY A 73 -9.65 -41.16 -26.70
CA GLY A 73 -9.89 -41.60 -28.08
C GLY A 73 -9.08 -42.85 -28.47
N ARG A 74 -7.92 -43.08 -27.87
CA ARG A 74 -7.17 -44.34 -28.03
C ARG A 74 -7.85 -45.49 -27.29
N VAL A 75 -8.32 -45.28 -26.07
CA VAL A 75 -9.05 -46.29 -25.29
C VAL A 75 -10.36 -46.66 -25.98
N ALA A 76 -11.11 -45.68 -26.49
CA ALA A 76 -12.34 -45.93 -27.24
C ALA A 76 -12.12 -46.86 -28.44
N ARG A 77 -11.03 -46.67 -29.19
CA ARG A 77 -10.63 -47.57 -30.29
C ARG A 77 -10.27 -48.96 -29.78
N PHE A 78 -9.52 -49.06 -28.69
CA PHE A 78 -9.16 -50.37 -28.11
C PHE A 78 -10.38 -51.16 -27.63
N VAL A 79 -11.39 -50.46 -27.11
CA VAL A 79 -12.68 -51.06 -26.72
C VAL A 79 -13.42 -51.55 -27.97
N ALA A 80 -13.46 -50.77 -29.04
CA ALA A 80 -14.10 -51.15 -30.30
C ALA A 80 -13.39 -52.34 -30.99
N ASP A 81 -12.05 -52.38 -30.92
CA ASP A 81 -11.21 -53.38 -31.60
C ASP A 81 -11.05 -54.69 -30.80
N GLY A 82 -11.54 -54.77 -29.56
CA GLY A 82 -11.46 -55.98 -28.73
C GLY A 82 -10.02 -56.39 -28.35
N VAL A 83 -9.20 -55.40 -27.99
CA VAL A 83 -7.76 -55.59 -27.68
C VAL A 83 -7.55 -56.46 -26.42
N PRO A 84 -6.51 -57.31 -26.34
CA PRO A 84 -6.24 -58.15 -25.17
C PRO A 84 -6.16 -57.40 -23.84
N ASP A 85 -6.62 -58.06 -22.75
CA ASP A 85 -6.73 -57.47 -21.40
C ASP A 85 -5.43 -56.84 -20.88
N SER A 86 -4.27 -57.41 -21.21
CA SER A 86 -2.97 -56.87 -20.78
C SER A 86 -2.64 -55.50 -21.38
N LEU A 87 -3.07 -55.26 -22.62
CA LEU A 87 -2.92 -53.98 -23.30
C LEU A 87 -4.02 -53.01 -22.89
N MET A 88 -5.25 -53.51 -22.70
CA MET A 88 -6.36 -52.71 -22.16
C MET A 88 -6.01 -52.18 -20.76
N GLY A 89 -5.45 -53.01 -19.88
CA GLY A 89 -5.03 -52.60 -18.54
C GLY A 89 -3.99 -51.46 -18.56
N ARG A 90 -2.99 -51.52 -19.46
CA ARG A 90 -2.03 -50.41 -19.63
C ARG A 90 -2.69 -49.14 -20.13
N ALA A 91 -3.61 -49.25 -21.08
CA ALA A 91 -4.36 -48.12 -21.61
C ALA A 91 -5.26 -47.48 -20.55
N MET A 92 -5.90 -48.28 -19.70
CA MET A 92 -6.70 -47.81 -18.57
C MET A 92 -5.85 -47.11 -17.49
N THR A 93 -4.67 -47.63 -17.16
CA THR A 93 -3.72 -46.94 -16.27
C THR A 93 -3.30 -45.58 -16.84
N GLN A 94 -3.04 -45.51 -18.16
CA GLN A 94 -2.71 -44.26 -18.82
C GLN A 94 -3.89 -43.28 -18.83
N LEU A 95 -5.11 -43.76 -19.07
CA LEU A 95 -6.32 -42.94 -19.00
C LEU A 95 -6.52 -42.36 -17.60
N ALA A 96 -6.43 -43.20 -16.56
CA ALA A 96 -6.54 -42.77 -15.16
C ALA A 96 -5.45 -41.73 -14.81
N SER A 97 -4.22 -41.92 -15.28
CA SER A 97 -3.14 -40.94 -15.10
C SER A 97 -3.42 -39.60 -15.78
N GLN A 98 -3.98 -39.60 -16.99
CA GLN A 98 -4.35 -38.36 -17.70
C GLN A 98 -5.54 -37.66 -17.07
N VAL A 99 -6.53 -38.41 -16.57
CA VAL A 99 -7.63 -37.82 -15.79
C VAL A 99 -7.09 -37.24 -14.48
N GLY A 100 -6.17 -37.91 -13.79
CA GLY A 100 -5.49 -37.35 -12.61
C GLY A 100 -4.80 -36.03 -12.91
N ALA A 101 -3.97 -35.98 -13.96
CA ALA A 101 -3.28 -34.76 -14.37
C ALA A 101 -4.25 -33.62 -14.75
N TYR A 102 -5.38 -33.95 -15.39
CA TYR A 102 -6.44 -32.98 -15.66
C TYR A 102 -7.06 -32.43 -14.38
N PHE A 103 -7.31 -33.29 -13.38
CA PHE A 103 -7.85 -32.89 -12.09
C PHE A 103 -6.87 -32.05 -11.26
N ASP A 104 -5.57 -32.31 -11.34
CA ASP A 104 -4.54 -31.49 -10.72
C ASP A 104 -4.50 -30.07 -11.31
N ASP A 105 -4.69 -29.94 -12.64
CA ASP A 105 -4.77 -28.65 -13.34
C ASP A 105 -6.13 -27.95 -13.15
N LEU A 106 -7.21 -28.71 -12.90
CA LEU A 106 -8.55 -28.20 -12.72
C LEU A 106 -8.65 -27.29 -11.49
N LEU A 107 -8.00 -27.65 -10.39
CA LEU A 107 -8.08 -26.88 -9.16
C LEU A 107 -6.82 -27.00 -8.30
N THR A 108 -6.07 -25.91 -8.27
CA THR A 108 -4.95 -25.67 -7.34
C THR A 108 -5.33 -24.66 -6.26
N ASP A 109 -4.58 -24.62 -5.16
CA ASP A 109 -4.74 -23.65 -4.07
C ASP A 109 -4.77 -22.18 -4.55
N ARG A 110 -3.97 -21.84 -5.56
CA ARG A 110 -3.93 -20.51 -6.19
C ARG A 110 -5.27 -20.02 -6.74
N HIS A 111 -6.15 -20.94 -7.16
CA HIS A 111 -7.49 -20.58 -7.66
C HIS A 111 -8.44 -20.12 -6.56
N LEU A 112 -8.06 -20.34 -5.30
CA LEU A 112 -8.82 -19.92 -4.13
C LEU A 112 -8.25 -18.66 -3.49
N TRP A 113 -7.13 -18.12 -3.99
CA TRP A 113 -6.55 -16.87 -3.47
C TRP A 113 -7.25 -15.65 -4.06
N ILE A 114 -7.50 -14.64 -3.21
CA ILE A 114 -8.03 -13.35 -3.64
C ILE A 114 -6.86 -12.52 -4.19
N ASN A 115 -6.41 -12.83 -5.40
CA ASN A 115 -5.36 -12.07 -6.11
C ASN A 115 -5.83 -11.66 -7.50
N SER A 116 -6.94 -10.92 -7.57
CA SER A 116 -7.47 -10.43 -8.83
C SER A 116 -6.84 -9.09 -9.21
N ARG A 117 -6.27 -9.02 -10.42
CA ARG A 117 -5.91 -7.73 -11.04
C ARG A 117 -7.18 -6.89 -11.23
N SER A 118 -7.17 -5.67 -10.72
CA SER A 118 -8.30 -4.74 -10.87
C SER A 118 -8.28 -4.10 -12.26
N LEU A 119 -9.38 -4.23 -13.01
CA LEU A 119 -9.49 -3.76 -14.40
C LEU A 119 -9.52 -2.22 -14.51
N PHE A 120 -10.08 -1.52 -13.53
CA PHE A 120 -10.14 -0.06 -13.47
C PHE A 120 -9.06 0.49 -12.54
N SER A 121 -7.79 0.25 -12.91
CA SER A 121 -6.64 0.74 -12.15
C SER A 121 -5.52 1.27 -13.05
N GLY A 122 -4.73 2.17 -12.49
CA GLY A 122 -3.53 2.75 -13.12
C GLY A 122 -2.39 2.88 -12.10
N ARG A 123 -1.17 3.13 -12.58
CA ARG A 123 -0.01 3.41 -11.72
C ARG A 123 0.87 4.46 -12.38
N ALA A 124 1.35 5.41 -11.59
CA ALA A 124 2.31 6.42 -12.03
C ALA A 124 3.18 6.89 -10.85
N VAL A 125 4.25 7.60 -11.17
CA VAL A 125 5.10 8.29 -10.18
C VAL A 125 4.29 9.42 -9.54
N ILE A 126 4.45 9.62 -8.23
CA ILE A 126 3.81 10.73 -7.53
C ILE A 126 4.70 11.98 -7.54
N ALA A 127 4.07 13.15 -7.59
CA ALA A 127 4.73 14.44 -7.54
C ALA A 127 3.94 15.44 -6.67
N PRO A 128 4.59 16.50 -6.16
CA PRO A 128 3.91 17.50 -5.34
C PRO A 128 2.80 18.21 -6.11
N GLY A 129 1.61 18.29 -5.49
CA GLY A 129 0.44 19.03 -5.97
C GLY A 129 -0.03 20.08 -4.96
N SER A 130 0.84 20.99 -4.53
CA SER A 130 0.53 22.02 -3.51
C SER A 130 -0.60 23.00 -3.89
N ASN A 131 -0.94 23.09 -5.17
CA ASN A 131 -2.04 23.93 -5.67
C ASN A 131 -3.40 23.22 -5.70
N LEU A 132 -3.43 21.91 -5.42
CA LEU A 132 -4.67 21.14 -5.31
C LEU A 132 -5.29 21.38 -3.92
N ARG A 133 -6.59 21.14 -3.79
CA ARG A 133 -7.20 21.03 -2.46
C ARG A 133 -6.82 19.69 -1.82
N LEU A 134 -6.94 19.58 -0.50
CA LEU A 134 -6.62 18.33 0.22
C LEU A 134 -7.49 17.14 -0.21
N ASP A 135 -8.72 17.40 -0.64
CA ASP A 135 -9.66 16.39 -1.15
C ASP A 135 -9.41 16.01 -2.61
N GLN A 136 -8.41 16.60 -3.28
CA GLN A 136 -8.14 16.40 -4.70
C GLN A 136 -6.85 15.63 -4.98
N VAL A 137 -6.83 14.95 -6.13
CA VAL A 137 -5.63 14.32 -6.70
C VAL A 137 -5.53 14.65 -8.18
N GLY A 138 -4.34 15.03 -8.65
CA GLY A 138 -4.12 15.22 -10.08
C GLY A 138 -3.82 13.88 -10.76
N LEU A 139 -4.57 13.55 -11.81
CA LEU A 139 -4.35 12.34 -12.61
C LEU A 139 -3.81 12.71 -14.00
N PRO A 140 -2.84 11.94 -14.53
CA PRO A 140 -2.40 12.08 -15.92
C PRO A 140 -3.55 11.89 -16.90
N ASP A 141 -3.60 12.72 -17.93
CA ASP A 141 -4.63 12.66 -18.98
C ASP A 141 -4.81 11.24 -19.56
N GLY A 142 -3.71 10.54 -19.84
CA GLY A 142 -3.76 9.16 -20.33
C GLY A 142 -4.43 8.18 -19.36
N ILE A 143 -4.16 8.32 -18.06
CA ILE A 143 -4.80 7.48 -17.03
C ILE A 143 -6.28 7.84 -16.90
N ALA A 144 -6.61 9.13 -16.91
CA ALA A 144 -7.99 9.60 -16.84
C ALA A 144 -8.84 9.00 -17.97
N TRP A 145 -8.40 9.12 -19.23
CA TRP A 145 -9.10 8.53 -20.38
C TRP A 145 -9.22 7.01 -20.29
N THR A 146 -8.17 6.34 -19.80
CA THR A 146 -8.20 4.86 -19.67
C THR A 146 -9.23 4.40 -18.64
N LEU A 147 -9.32 5.08 -17.50
CA LEU A 147 -10.23 4.70 -16.42
C LEU A 147 -11.68 5.13 -16.67
N PHE A 148 -11.88 6.36 -17.14
CA PHE A 148 -13.20 6.98 -17.25
C PHE A 148 -13.78 6.96 -18.67
N GLY A 149 -12.97 6.75 -19.71
CA GLY A 149 -13.42 6.70 -21.11
C GLY A 149 -14.62 5.78 -21.36
N PRO A 150 -14.64 4.54 -20.82
CA PRO A 150 -15.82 3.67 -20.95
C PRO A 150 -17.10 4.24 -20.32
N LEU A 151 -16.97 5.01 -19.23
CA LEU A 151 -18.09 5.64 -18.55
C LEU A 151 -18.61 6.85 -19.35
N VAL A 152 -17.70 7.65 -19.91
CA VAL A 152 -18.03 8.77 -20.81
C VAL A 152 -18.72 8.28 -22.08
N ALA A 153 -18.22 7.20 -22.68
CA ALA A 153 -18.84 6.60 -23.88
C ALA A 153 -20.28 6.16 -23.60
N ARG A 154 -20.54 5.63 -22.39
CA ARG A 154 -21.89 5.26 -21.95
C ARG A 154 -22.79 6.48 -21.75
N GLU A 155 -22.26 7.58 -21.23
CA GLU A 155 -23.02 8.82 -20.99
C GLU A 155 -23.37 9.54 -22.28
N LEU A 156 -22.43 9.61 -23.23
CA LEU A 156 -22.64 10.22 -24.54
C LEU A 156 -23.35 9.32 -25.55
N GLY A 157 -23.36 8.00 -25.31
CA GLY A 157 -23.89 7.01 -26.25
C GLY A 157 -23.06 6.85 -27.53
N ASN A 158 -21.82 7.36 -27.55
CA ASN A 158 -20.91 7.31 -28.70
C ASN A 158 -19.47 7.04 -28.25
N SER A 159 -18.92 5.89 -28.66
CA SER A 159 -17.53 5.51 -28.37
C SER A 159 -16.51 6.21 -29.27
N ASP A 160 -16.91 6.63 -30.48
CA ASP A 160 -16.00 7.24 -31.45
C ASP A 160 -15.50 8.60 -30.95
N ASP A 161 -16.37 9.37 -30.28
CA ASP A 161 -16.03 10.67 -29.69
C ASP A 161 -15.00 10.54 -28.56
N VAL A 162 -15.04 9.44 -27.81
CA VAL A 162 -14.07 9.10 -26.75
C VAL A 162 -12.74 8.66 -27.36
N LEU A 163 -12.77 7.82 -28.40
CA LEU A 163 -11.56 7.40 -29.12
C LEU A 163 -10.85 8.58 -29.77
N ALA A 164 -11.61 9.53 -30.32
CA ALA A 164 -11.10 10.76 -30.91
C ALA A 164 -10.78 11.85 -29.88
N ARG A 165 -11.15 11.66 -28.60
CA ARG A 165 -11.00 12.65 -27.51
C ARG A 165 -11.53 14.03 -27.89
N THR A 166 -12.73 14.07 -28.47
CA THR A 166 -13.37 15.32 -28.92
C THR A 166 -13.62 16.27 -27.74
N PRO A 167 -13.73 17.59 -27.96
CA PRO A 167 -14.01 18.54 -26.88
C PRO A 167 -15.24 18.18 -26.01
N PRO A 168 -16.40 17.78 -26.59
CA PRO A 168 -17.54 17.33 -25.78
C PRO A 168 -17.25 16.11 -24.91
N ALA A 169 -16.44 15.16 -25.41
CA ALA A 169 -16.02 14.00 -24.61
C ALA A 169 -15.04 14.38 -23.50
N ALA A 170 -14.16 15.37 -23.73
CA ALA A 170 -13.27 15.88 -22.70
C ALA A 170 -14.05 16.64 -21.60
N ASP A 171 -15.05 17.45 -21.96
CA ASP A 171 -15.90 18.15 -21.00
C ASP A 171 -16.73 17.18 -20.15
N ALA A 172 -17.28 16.13 -20.78
CA ALA A 172 -17.98 15.06 -20.09
C ALA A 172 -17.06 14.27 -19.15
N LEU A 173 -15.83 13.98 -19.59
CA LEU A 173 -14.79 13.35 -18.77
C LEU A 173 -14.49 14.18 -17.52
N ASP A 174 -14.25 15.47 -17.67
CA ASP A 174 -13.92 16.37 -16.55
C ASP A 174 -15.09 16.48 -15.56
N THR A 175 -16.32 16.54 -16.07
CA THR A 175 -17.55 16.56 -15.25
C THR A 175 -17.69 15.27 -14.43
N LEU A 176 -17.50 14.12 -15.09
CA LEU A 176 -17.60 12.81 -14.44
C LEU A 176 -16.50 12.62 -13.39
N MET A 177 -15.27 13.05 -13.69
CA MET A 177 -14.15 13.03 -12.76
C MET A 177 -14.44 13.88 -11.52
N ALA A 178 -14.94 15.10 -11.68
CA ALA A 178 -15.27 16.00 -10.58
C ALA A 178 -16.34 15.44 -9.62
N GLN A 179 -17.22 14.56 -10.10
CA GLN A 179 -18.28 13.92 -9.29
C GLN A 179 -17.87 12.57 -8.71
N SER A 180 -16.71 12.03 -9.11
CA SER A 180 -16.24 10.72 -8.71
C SER A 180 -15.17 10.80 -7.63
N TRP A 181 -15.08 9.76 -6.82
CA TRP A 181 -13.95 9.44 -5.96
C TRP A 181 -13.07 8.42 -6.66
N VAL A 182 -11.76 8.59 -6.56
CA VAL A 182 -10.74 7.59 -6.88
C VAL A 182 -9.95 7.25 -5.64
N ILE A 183 -9.50 6.00 -5.52
CA ILE A 183 -8.69 5.54 -4.39
C ILE A 183 -7.22 5.51 -4.83
N ILE A 184 -6.37 6.21 -4.09
CA ILE A 184 -4.92 6.16 -4.22
C ILE A 184 -4.37 5.18 -3.18
N ASN A 185 -3.46 4.30 -3.63
CA ASN A 185 -2.74 3.36 -2.79
C ASN A 185 -1.24 3.43 -3.08
N ARG A 186 -0.42 3.53 -2.03
CA ARG A 186 1.04 3.38 -2.13
C ARG A 186 1.45 2.07 -1.46
N ALA A 187 2.18 1.24 -2.19
CA ALA A 187 2.70 -0.01 -1.65
C ALA A 187 3.99 0.26 -0.86
N PRO A 188 4.23 -0.42 0.27
CA PRO A 188 3.35 -1.42 0.89
C PRO A 188 2.23 -0.81 1.74
N THR A 189 1.07 -1.45 1.74
CA THR A 189 -0.11 -1.01 2.50
C THR A 189 -0.03 -1.57 3.93
N LEU A 190 0.55 -0.80 4.86
CA LEU A 190 0.77 -1.23 6.25
C LEU A 190 -0.39 -0.88 7.18
N THR A 191 -1.12 0.18 6.87
CA THR A 191 -2.25 0.68 7.66
C THR A 191 -3.43 0.96 6.73
N ALA A 192 -4.63 1.11 7.30
CA ALA A 192 -5.81 1.47 6.51
C ALA A 192 -5.68 2.87 5.87
N THR A 193 -4.91 3.78 6.46
CA THR A 193 -4.67 5.15 5.94
C THR A 193 -3.90 5.15 4.62
N CYS A 194 -3.21 4.06 4.26
CA CYS A 194 -2.54 3.92 2.97
C CYS A 194 -3.52 3.89 1.77
N LEU A 195 -4.83 3.72 2.01
CA LEU A 195 -5.89 3.81 1.02
C LEU A 195 -6.67 5.12 1.22
N LEU A 196 -6.45 6.08 0.33
CA LEU A 196 -7.08 7.40 0.40
C LEU A 196 -7.96 7.68 -0.81
N ALA A 197 -9.16 8.17 -0.57
CA ALA A 197 -10.07 8.62 -1.61
C ALA A 197 -9.93 10.12 -1.87
N PHE A 198 -9.87 10.49 -3.15
CA PHE A 198 -9.80 11.88 -3.61
C PHE A 198 -10.71 12.11 -4.82
N HIS A 199 -11.07 13.37 -5.04
CA HIS A 199 -11.63 13.84 -6.30
C HIS A 199 -10.53 14.03 -7.35
N PRO A 200 -10.58 13.33 -8.49
CA PRO A 200 -9.55 13.43 -9.51
C PRO A 200 -9.67 14.72 -10.32
N VAL A 201 -8.54 15.35 -10.61
CA VAL A 201 -8.38 16.51 -11.48
C VAL A 201 -7.51 16.09 -12.65
N ARG A 202 -7.97 16.28 -13.89
CA ARG A 202 -7.21 15.90 -15.08
C ARG A 202 -6.07 16.88 -15.32
N LEU A 203 -4.84 16.38 -15.42
CA LEU A 203 -3.64 17.17 -15.65
C LEU A 203 -2.84 16.65 -16.86
N PRO A 204 -2.11 17.54 -17.57
CA PRO A 204 -1.36 17.16 -18.77
C PRO A 204 -0.05 16.43 -18.47
N ASP A 205 0.43 16.45 -17.23
CA ASP A 205 1.69 15.82 -16.84
C ASP A 205 1.55 14.30 -16.64
N PRO A 206 2.64 13.51 -16.81
CA PRO A 206 2.60 12.06 -16.74
C PRO A 206 2.69 11.52 -15.30
N VAL A 207 2.39 12.34 -14.29
CA VAL A 207 2.56 12.03 -12.86
C VAL A 207 1.25 12.18 -12.10
N ILE A 208 1.11 11.44 -11.00
CA ILE A 208 0.00 11.65 -10.07
C ILE A 208 0.40 12.79 -9.13
N ARG A 209 -0.36 13.89 -9.14
CA ARG A 209 -0.11 15.03 -8.24
C ARG A 209 -0.84 14.82 -6.93
N LEU A 210 -0.11 14.73 -5.83
CA LEU A 210 -0.69 14.52 -4.49
C LEU A 210 -0.47 15.76 -3.62
N HIS A 211 -1.48 16.10 -2.84
CA HIS A 211 -1.39 17.18 -1.87
C HIS A 211 -0.38 16.83 -0.75
N PRO A 212 0.60 17.70 -0.42
CA PRO A 212 1.66 17.37 0.54
C PRO A 212 1.19 16.94 1.94
N LEU A 213 0.06 17.47 2.45
CA LEU A 213 -0.50 17.03 3.75
C LEU A 213 -0.99 15.58 3.73
N ALA A 214 -1.31 15.01 2.57
CA ALA A 214 -1.77 13.63 2.48
C ALA A 214 -0.59 12.63 2.44
N CYS A 215 0.63 13.08 2.12
CA CYS A 215 1.79 12.20 1.96
C CYS A 215 2.14 11.38 3.21
N PRO A 216 2.13 11.95 4.43
CA PRO A 216 2.44 11.17 5.64
C PRO A 216 1.44 10.03 5.88
N LEU A 217 0.15 10.21 5.52
CA LEU A 217 -0.89 9.19 5.72
C LEU A 217 -0.64 7.91 4.93
N ILE A 218 -0.02 8.03 3.77
CA ILE A 218 0.32 6.91 2.89
C ILE A 218 1.82 6.57 2.93
N SER A 219 2.57 7.16 3.87
CA SER A 219 4.03 7.00 4.02
C SER A 219 4.78 7.21 2.71
N ALA A 220 4.44 8.28 2.01
CA ALA A 220 5.01 8.61 0.71
C ALA A 220 5.87 9.88 0.75
N ASP A 221 6.84 9.94 -0.14
CA ASP A 221 7.62 11.13 -0.45
C ASP A 221 7.74 11.30 -1.98
N PHE A 222 8.58 12.23 -2.44
CA PHE A 222 8.66 12.60 -3.85
C PHE A 222 10.05 12.30 -4.45
N ASP A 223 10.67 11.20 -4.05
CA ASP A 223 12.01 10.79 -4.52
C ASP A 223 11.99 9.75 -5.66
N GLY A 224 10.79 9.41 -6.15
CA GLY A 224 10.57 8.37 -7.17
C GLY A 224 9.45 7.39 -6.80
N ASP A 225 8.83 7.56 -5.64
CA ASP A 225 7.68 6.80 -5.20
C ASP A 225 6.57 6.73 -6.27
N THR A 226 5.89 5.58 -6.31
CA THR A 226 4.80 5.33 -7.26
C THR A 226 3.53 4.96 -6.51
N ALA A 227 2.41 5.48 -6.98
CA ALA A 227 1.10 5.15 -6.44
C ALA A 227 0.20 4.54 -7.50
N SER A 228 -0.67 3.64 -7.04
CA SER A 228 -1.74 3.08 -7.84
C SER A 228 -3.03 3.87 -7.61
N VAL A 229 -3.78 4.08 -8.67
CA VAL A 229 -5.13 4.64 -8.63
C VAL A 229 -6.13 3.56 -8.97
N LEU A 230 -7.24 3.51 -8.23
CA LEU A 230 -8.37 2.62 -8.48
C LEU A 230 -9.64 3.46 -8.61
N LEU A 231 -10.49 3.13 -9.58
CA LEU A 231 -11.79 3.77 -9.76
C LEU A 231 -12.92 2.83 -9.28
N PRO A 232 -13.58 3.14 -8.14
CA PRO A 232 -14.82 2.48 -7.75
C PRO A 232 -15.93 2.71 -8.79
N ILE A 233 -16.61 1.66 -9.26
CA ILE A 233 -17.57 1.78 -10.36
C ILE A 233 -19.03 1.89 -9.87
N THR A 234 -19.37 1.26 -8.75
CA THR A 234 -20.75 1.25 -8.25
C THR A 234 -21.02 2.50 -7.40
N ALA A 235 -22.26 2.98 -7.41
CA ALA A 235 -22.66 4.11 -6.57
C ALA A 235 -22.46 3.84 -5.06
N ALA A 236 -22.64 2.60 -4.63
CA ALA A 236 -22.37 2.20 -3.25
C ALA A 236 -20.88 2.29 -2.90
N ALA A 237 -19.99 1.84 -3.80
CA ALA A 237 -18.55 1.91 -3.58
C ALA A 237 -18.01 3.34 -3.68
N GLN A 238 -18.58 4.16 -4.56
CA GLN A 238 -18.28 5.60 -4.66
C GLN A 238 -18.61 6.33 -3.35
N ARG A 239 -19.80 6.07 -2.80
CA ARG A 239 -20.21 6.62 -1.50
C ARG A 239 -19.31 6.14 -0.37
N GLU A 240 -19.04 4.84 -0.30
CA GLU A 240 -18.16 4.27 0.73
C GLU A 240 -16.74 4.84 0.66
N ALA A 241 -16.19 5.02 -0.54
CA ALA A 241 -14.87 5.64 -0.73
C ALA A 241 -14.84 7.06 -0.14
N GLY A 242 -15.81 7.91 -0.48
CA GLY A 242 -15.90 9.26 0.07
C GLY A 242 -16.10 9.29 1.59
N GLU A 243 -16.99 8.44 2.12
CA GLU A 243 -17.33 8.42 3.55
C GLU A 243 -16.23 7.82 4.44
N ARG A 244 -15.52 6.79 3.96
CA ARG A 244 -14.63 5.97 4.79
C ARG A 244 -13.15 6.08 4.46
N LEU A 245 -12.81 6.45 3.23
CA LEU A 245 -11.44 6.47 2.73
C LEU A 245 -10.94 7.88 2.39
N SER A 246 -11.79 8.91 2.36
CA SER A 246 -11.31 10.29 2.26
C SER A 246 -10.47 10.67 3.50
N VAL A 247 -9.64 11.71 3.37
CA VAL A 247 -8.87 12.24 4.50
C VAL A 247 -9.80 12.62 5.67
N ALA A 248 -10.95 13.24 5.35
CA ALA A 248 -11.98 13.55 6.34
C ALA A 248 -12.59 12.29 6.98
N GLY A 249 -12.85 11.24 6.19
CA GLY A 249 -13.38 9.97 6.68
C GLY A 249 -12.42 9.24 7.63
N HIS A 250 -11.12 9.28 7.33
CA HIS A 250 -10.09 8.75 8.24
C HIS A 250 -10.02 9.56 9.53
N LEU A 251 -9.92 10.89 9.45
CA LEU A 251 -9.84 11.76 10.63
C LEU A 251 -11.10 11.69 11.52
N ALA A 252 -12.28 11.55 10.90
CA ALA A 252 -13.54 11.40 11.64
C ALA A 252 -13.62 10.06 12.41
N ARG A 253 -13.03 9.00 11.87
CA ARG A 253 -13.01 7.67 12.49
C ARG A 253 -11.92 7.55 13.56
N ASP A 254 -10.80 8.20 13.32
CA ASP A 254 -9.61 8.12 14.16
C ASP A 254 -8.96 9.50 14.28
N PRO A 255 -9.24 10.24 15.38
CA PRO A 255 -8.65 11.55 15.64
C PRO A 255 -7.11 11.55 15.73
N GLU A 256 -6.47 10.41 16.01
CA GLU A 256 -4.99 10.32 16.08
C GLU A 256 -4.34 10.58 14.72
N VAL A 257 -5.09 10.36 13.62
CA VAL A 257 -4.69 10.69 12.25
C VAL A 257 -4.26 12.15 12.09
N LEU A 258 -4.80 13.06 12.93
CA LEU A 258 -4.44 14.48 12.94
C LEU A 258 -2.93 14.70 13.05
N GLU A 259 -2.23 13.87 13.81
CA GLU A 259 -0.77 14.00 13.98
C GLU A 259 -0.02 13.90 12.65
N SER A 260 -0.52 13.07 11.73
CA SER A 260 0.04 12.88 10.38
C SER A 260 -0.38 13.98 9.39
N LEU A 261 -1.37 14.80 9.73
CA LEU A 261 -1.92 15.85 8.87
C LEU A 261 -1.36 17.25 9.15
N MET A 262 -0.42 17.36 10.09
CA MET A 262 0.22 18.64 10.42
C MET A 262 1.09 19.16 9.28
N PRO A 263 1.21 20.49 9.08
CA PRO A 263 2.27 21.06 8.24
C PRO A 263 3.63 20.53 8.69
N THR A 264 4.46 20.10 7.75
CA THR A 264 5.81 19.55 8.02
C THR A 264 6.86 20.27 7.18
N GLN A 265 8.14 20.06 7.51
CA GLN A 265 9.28 20.53 6.72
C GLN A 265 9.19 22.03 6.40
N ALA A 266 9.26 22.43 5.13
CA ALA A 266 9.29 23.83 4.71
C ALA A 266 8.04 24.62 5.17
N ALA A 267 6.85 24.01 5.18
CA ALA A 267 5.64 24.69 5.61
C ALA A 267 5.70 25.04 7.11
N LEU A 268 6.07 24.06 7.94
CA LEU A 268 6.24 24.31 9.39
C LEU A 268 7.40 25.27 9.68
N TRP A 269 8.50 25.16 8.93
CA TRP A 269 9.62 26.10 9.02
C TRP A 269 9.17 27.54 8.74
N GLY A 270 8.38 27.76 7.68
CA GLY A 270 7.88 29.10 7.33
C GLY A 270 6.89 29.66 8.36
N LEU A 271 6.03 28.82 8.95
CA LEU A 271 5.16 29.23 10.05
C LEU A 271 5.98 29.62 11.29
N ALA A 272 7.04 28.86 11.60
CA ALA A 272 7.95 29.18 12.68
C ALA A 272 8.68 30.51 12.42
N ASP A 273 9.16 30.74 11.20
CA ASP A 273 9.83 31.98 10.81
C ASP A 273 8.88 33.20 10.91
N LEU A 274 7.66 33.08 10.39
CA LEU A 274 6.61 34.10 10.51
C LEU A 274 6.37 34.49 11.97
N SER A 275 6.23 33.49 12.83
CA SER A 275 5.89 33.66 14.25
C SER A 275 6.99 34.26 15.13
N ARG A 276 8.18 34.55 14.59
CA ARG A 276 9.24 35.25 15.31
C ARG A 276 8.85 36.68 15.70
N SER A 277 7.92 37.29 14.96
CA SER A 277 7.36 38.61 15.25
C SER A 277 5.99 38.51 15.92
N LEU A 278 5.63 39.48 16.77
CA LEU A 278 4.30 39.52 17.40
C LEU A 278 3.18 39.51 16.35
N LYS A 279 3.31 40.33 15.30
CA LYS A 279 2.36 40.38 14.18
C LYS A 279 2.21 39.01 13.50
N GLY A 280 3.30 38.28 13.30
CA GLY A 280 3.26 36.95 12.70
C GLY A 280 2.62 35.90 13.62
N ARG A 281 2.76 36.01 14.95
CA ARG A 281 2.03 35.14 15.91
C ARG A 281 0.53 35.37 15.85
N ASP A 282 0.12 36.64 15.77
CA ASP A 282 -1.29 37.02 15.59
C ASP A 282 -1.82 36.48 14.26
N GLU A 283 -1.03 36.57 13.18
CA GLU A 283 -1.39 36.03 11.87
C GLU A 283 -1.55 34.50 11.90
N VAL A 284 -0.62 33.76 12.50
CA VAL A 284 -0.73 32.30 12.63
C VAL A 284 -1.95 31.91 13.47
N SER A 285 -2.21 32.62 14.58
CA SER A 285 -3.39 32.35 15.41
C SER A 285 -4.71 32.66 14.68
N ALA A 286 -4.72 33.72 13.86
CA ALA A 286 -5.87 34.04 13.02
C ALA A 286 -6.10 32.98 11.92
N LEU A 287 -5.04 32.44 11.32
CA LEU A 287 -5.14 31.33 10.36
C LEU A 287 -5.58 30.02 11.01
N ALA A 288 -5.16 29.79 12.26
CA ALA A 288 -5.51 28.62 13.05
C ALA A 288 -6.94 28.67 13.62
N ASP A 289 -7.64 29.80 13.49
CA ASP A 289 -8.92 30.11 14.16
C ASP A 289 -8.87 29.89 15.69
N ALA A 290 -7.69 29.96 16.29
CA ALA A 290 -7.42 29.70 17.69
C ALA A 290 -6.04 30.26 18.10
N SER A 291 -5.89 30.59 19.38
CA SER A 291 -4.60 31.05 19.92
C SER A 291 -3.56 29.91 19.87
N VAL A 292 -2.46 30.13 19.15
CA VAL A 292 -1.35 29.17 19.10
C VAL A 292 -0.26 29.58 20.10
N ALA A 293 0.16 28.64 20.95
CA ALA A 293 1.23 28.89 21.91
C ALA A 293 2.60 29.02 21.21
N THR A 294 3.47 29.88 21.75
CA THR A 294 4.84 30.07 21.23
C THR A 294 5.86 30.04 22.39
N PRO A 295 6.19 28.86 22.95
CA PRO A 295 6.99 28.76 24.17
C PRO A 295 8.41 29.34 24.03
N GLU A 296 9.04 29.22 22.85
CA GLU A 296 10.34 29.83 22.54
C GLU A 296 10.22 31.11 21.68
N GLY A 297 9.03 31.72 21.66
CA GLY A 297 8.75 32.85 20.78
C GLY A 297 8.60 32.48 19.30
N ILE A 298 8.51 31.18 19.00
CA ILE A 298 8.19 30.60 17.70
C ILE A 298 7.08 29.56 17.86
N VAL A 299 6.35 29.29 16.77
CA VAL A 299 5.41 28.17 16.66
C VAL A 299 6.20 26.87 16.49
N THR A 300 5.80 25.83 17.23
CA THR A 300 6.36 24.48 17.11
C THR A 300 5.29 23.50 16.64
N ARG A 301 5.72 22.32 16.18
CA ARG A 301 4.81 21.23 15.78
C ARG A 301 3.83 20.88 16.89
N GLU A 302 4.32 20.77 18.13
CA GLU A 302 3.56 20.37 19.31
C GLU A 302 2.49 21.40 19.64
N ALA A 303 2.86 22.68 19.70
CA ALA A 303 1.91 23.77 19.98
C ALA A 303 0.81 23.86 18.90
N LEU A 304 1.18 23.62 17.64
CA LEU A 304 0.22 23.60 16.54
C LEU A 304 -0.71 22.38 16.65
N LEU A 305 -0.18 21.19 16.99
CA LEU A 305 -0.97 19.98 17.17
C LEU A 305 -2.00 20.12 18.30
N GLU A 306 -1.59 20.62 19.46
CA GLU A 306 -2.50 20.90 20.59
C GLU A 306 -3.62 21.89 20.19
N THR A 307 -3.25 22.91 19.41
CA THR A 307 -4.23 23.87 18.88
C THR A 307 -5.19 23.18 17.91
N MET A 308 -4.70 22.34 17.01
CA MET A 308 -5.53 21.64 16.02
C MET A 308 -6.44 20.59 16.66
N GLN A 309 -6.01 19.94 17.75
CA GLN A 309 -6.89 19.09 18.56
C GLN A 309 -8.05 19.90 19.14
N THR A 310 -7.77 21.09 19.67
CA THR A 310 -8.81 22.00 20.17
C THR A 310 -9.76 22.46 19.05
N VAL A 311 -9.25 22.73 17.86
CA VAL A 311 -10.07 23.08 16.69
C VAL A 311 -10.93 21.90 16.25
N LEU A 312 -10.38 20.68 16.23
CA LEU A 312 -11.11 19.47 15.89
C LEU A 312 -12.26 19.22 16.86
N ASP A 313 -12.02 19.33 18.17
CA ASP A 313 -13.02 19.10 19.20
C ASP A 313 -14.16 20.15 19.16
N ARG A 314 -13.84 21.41 18.82
CA ARG A 314 -14.80 22.52 18.87
C ARG A 314 -15.52 22.80 17.56
N GLN A 315 -14.82 22.64 16.44
CA GLN A 315 -15.26 23.08 15.11
C GLN A 315 -15.43 21.91 14.13
N GLY A 316 -14.92 20.72 14.47
CA GLY A 316 -15.08 19.49 13.70
C GLY A 316 -14.12 19.35 12.52
N VAL A 317 -14.18 18.17 11.91
CA VAL A 317 -13.23 17.69 10.88
C VAL A 317 -13.07 18.66 9.70
N ALA A 318 -14.18 19.13 9.13
CA ALA A 318 -14.13 19.97 7.93
C ALA A 318 -13.36 21.28 8.17
N GLN A 319 -13.60 21.92 9.31
CA GLN A 319 -12.92 23.16 9.66
C GLN A 319 -11.43 22.91 9.96
N THR A 320 -11.10 21.83 10.67
CA THR A 320 -9.71 21.46 10.94
C THR A 320 -8.91 21.27 9.65
N LEU A 321 -9.47 20.57 8.65
CA LEU A 321 -8.79 20.37 7.37
C LEU A 321 -8.57 21.68 6.60
N ASP A 322 -9.58 22.57 6.57
CA ASP A 322 -9.44 23.90 5.95
C ASP A 322 -8.36 24.75 6.63
N VAL A 323 -8.32 24.74 7.97
CA VAL A 323 -7.28 25.42 8.75
C VAL A 323 -5.89 24.87 8.41
N LEU A 324 -5.73 23.55 8.35
CA LEU A 324 -4.46 22.92 8.00
C LEU A 324 -3.99 23.30 6.59
N GLU A 325 -4.90 23.35 5.61
CA GLU A 325 -4.59 23.81 4.25
C GLU A 325 -4.14 25.29 4.23
N ARG A 326 -4.84 26.18 4.94
CA ARG A 326 -4.47 27.60 5.07
C ARG A 326 -3.09 27.77 5.68
N LEU A 327 -2.82 27.08 6.80
CA LEU A 327 -1.54 27.10 7.50
C LEU A 327 -0.41 26.57 6.62
N MET A 328 -0.63 25.44 5.94
CA MET A 328 0.39 24.86 5.06
C MET A 328 0.73 25.80 3.90
N ARG A 329 -0.29 26.33 3.20
CA ARG A 329 -0.08 27.27 2.09
C ARG A 329 0.71 28.50 2.55
N ARG A 330 0.31 29.09 3.67
CA ARG A 330 1.01 30.26 4.22
C ARG A 330 2.45 29.93 4.62
N GLY A 331 2.66 28.77 5.24
CA GLY A 331 3.99 28.28 5.60
C GLY A 331 4.90 28.18 4.38
N PHE A 332 4.43 27.63 3.26
CA PHE A 332 5.21 27.57 2.03
C PHE A 332 5.53 28.96 1.46
N GLU A 333 4.56 29.87 1.40
CA GLU A 333 4.80 31.25 0.92
C GLU A 333 5.89 31.96 1.72
N VAL A 334 5.85 31.84 3.05
CA VAL A 334 6.85 32.48 3.92
C VAL A 334 8.22 31.81 3.75
N ALA A 335 8.26 30.48 3.69
CA ALA A 335 9.51 29.74 3.49
C ALA A 335 10.18 30.06 2.15
N GLU A 336 9.39 30.22 1.08
CA GLU A 336 9.88 30.64 -0.22
C GLU A 336 10.40 32.09 -0.20
N ALA A 337 9.62 33.00 0.40
CA ALA A 337 9.98 34.42 0.48
C ALA A 337 11.18 34.72 1.38
N SER A 338 11.46 33.88 2.39
CA SER A 338 12.59 34.07 3.31
C SER A 338 13.94 33.91 2.63
N GLY A 339 14.01 33.14 1.53
CA GLY A 339 15.28 32.78 0.88
C GLY A 339 16.21 31.96 1.77
N ALA A 340 15.68 31.33 2.82
CA ALA A 340 16.47 30.59 3.79
C ALA A 340 17.31 29.50 3.13
N SER A 341 18.56 29.41 3.57
CA SER A 341 19.56 28.51 2.99
C SER A 341 20.48 27.93 4.06
N ILE A 342 21.39 27.05 3.64
CA ILE A 342 22.46 26.50 4.48
C ILE A 342 23.75 27.23 4.12
N SER A 343 24.42 27.81 5.12
CA SER A 343 25.72 28.45 4.95
C SER A 343 26.78 27.45 4.45
N PRO A 344 27.62 27.79 3.46
CA PRO A 344 28.75 26.95 3.06
C PRO A 344 29.84 26.88 4.14
N PHE A 345 29.82 27.80 5.12
CA PHE A 345 30.75 27.85 6.24
C PHE A 345 30.05 27.52 7.58
N ILE A 346 29.03 26.65 7.52
CA ILE A 346 28.18 26.34 8.66
C ILE A 346 28.98 25.99 9.93
N GLY A 347 28.64 26.67 11.02
CA GLY A 347 29.22 26.49 12.33
C GLY A 347 30.43 27.36 12.64
N ALA A 348 30.73 28.37 11.81
CA ALA A 348 31.77 29.36 12.06
C ALA A 348 31.46 30.27 13.27
N SER A 349 30.19 30.52 13.56
CA SER A 349 29.72 31.35 14.68
C SER A 349 29.72 30.62 16.03
N ILE A 350 29.96 29.30 16.04
CA ILE A 350 29.73 28.47 17.22
C ILE A 350 30.87 28.58 18.22
N ALA A 351 30.51 28.90 19.46
CA ALA A 351 31.39 28.72 20.61
C ALA A 351 31.55 27.22 20.95
N ARG A 352 32.51 26.55 20.31
CA ARG A 352 32.80 25.12 20.54
C ARG A 352 33.34 24.88 21.95
N PRO A 353 33.06 23.70 22.57
CA PRO A 353 33.71 23.30 23.80
C PRO A 353 35.25 23.22 23.63
N PRO A 354 36.02 23.26 24.72
CA PRO A 354 37.46 23.01 24.65
C PRO A 354 37.74 21.63 24.06
N THR A 355 38.67 21.55 23.11
CA THR A 355 39.08 20.28 22.52
C THR A 355 39.70 19.37 23.58
N PRO A 356 39.25 18.11 23.72
CA PRO A 356 39.86 17.14 24.63
C PRO A 356 41.37 16.97 24.39
N THR A 357 42.15 16.95 25.46
CA THR A 357 43.62 16.81 25.40
C THR A 357 44.06 15.35 25.36
N ASP A 358 43.28 14.45 25.94
CA ASP A 358 43.47 13.02 25.89
C ASP A 358 42.70 12.40 24.71
N GLY A 359 43.31 11.44 24.03
CA GLY A 359 42.68 10.74 22.90
C GLY A 359 41.55 9.78 23.30
N ALA A 360 41.04 9.88 24.53
CA ALA A 360 40.06 8.98 25.10
C ALA A 360 38.67 9.21 24.52
N SER A 361 37.99 8.15 24.09
CA SER A 361 36.67 8.20 23.46
C SER A 361 35.60 8.89 24.32
N GLU A 362 35.60 8.64 25.64
CA GLU A 362 34.65 9.26 26.58
C GLU A 362 34.77 10.78 26.67
N ALA A 363 35.97 11.33 26.48
CA ALA A 363 36.18 12.77 26.51
C ALA A 363 35.54 13.45 25.30
N TRP A 364 35.51 12.76 24.16
CA TRP A 364 34.82 13.21 22.95
C TRP A 364 33.31 13.06 23.04
N ASP A 365 32.80 12.04 23.74
CA ASP A 365 31.36 11.93 24.02
C ASP A 365 30.88 13.11 24.88
N ARG A 366 31.61 13.45 25.96
CA ARG A 366 31.32 14.65 26.77
C ARG A 366 31.41 15.95 25.98
N TYR A 367 32.36 16.05 25.05
CA TYR A 367 32.45 17.19 24.13
C TYR A 367 31.17 17.31 23.29
N ALA A 368 30.71 16.20 22.71
CA ALA A 368 29.52 16.18 21.86
C ALA A 368 28.27 16.58 22.65
N GLU A 369 28.09 16.07 23.87
CA GLU A 369 27.00 16.45 24.78
C GLU A 369 27.04 17.96 25.09
N THR A 370 28.21 18.48 25.49
CA THR A 370 28.36 19.92 25.81
C THR A 370 28.07 20.80 24.59
N LEU A 371 28.48 20.37 23.39
CA LEU A 371 28.18 21.09 22.15
C LEU A 371 26.68 21.11 21.87
N GLN A 372 25.99 19.98 22.04
CA GLN A 372 24.54 19.88 21.85
C GLN A 372 23.78 20.77 22.86
N GLU A 373 24.18 20.78 24.12
CA GLU A 373 23.59 21.68 25.14
C GLU A 373 23.76 23.16 24.77
N ARG A 374 24.96 23.55 24.31
CA ARG A 374 25.22 24.92 23.84
C ARG A 374 24.34 25.29 22.64
N LEU A 375 24.16 24.39 21.69
CA LEU A 375 23.28 24.61 20.53
C LEU A 375 21.81 24.72 20.96
N ALA A 376 21.35 23.85 21.87
CA ALA A 376 19.99 23.88 22.40
C ALA A 376 19.68 25.20 23.14
N GLY A 377 20.68 25.79 23.82
CA GLY A 377 20.55 27.09 24.48
C GLY A 377 20.52 28.31 23.54
N ARG A 378 20.77 28.15 22.23
CA ARG A 378 20.69 29.26 21.27
C ARG A 378 19.24 29.52 20.86
N HIS A 379 18.86 30.80 20.82
CA HIS A 379 17.55 31.27 20.36
C HIS A 379 17.65 32.39 19.30
N ASP A 380 18.86 32.62 18.78
CA ASP A 380 19.06 33.56 17.68
C ASP A 380 18.81 32.84 16.35
N TYR A 381 17.60 33.01 15.82
CA TYR A 381 17.20 32.49 14.51
C TYR A 381 17.53 33.46 13.36
N THR A 382 18.09 34.64 13.65
CA THR A 382 18.54 35.62 12.64
C THR A 382 19.95 35.36 12.13
N ASP A 383 20.72 34.53 12.85
CA ASP A 383 22.10 34.21 12.51
C ASP A 383 22.19 33.53 11.12
N ASP A 384 22.93 34.15 10.20
CA ASP A 384 23.14 33.63 8.83
C ASP A 384 23.90 32.29 8.82
N ASP A 385 24.61 31.96 9.91
CA ASP A 385 25.38 30.73 10.01
C ASP A 385 24.51 29.51 10.35
N LEU A 386 23.69 29.61 11.40
CA LEU A 386 22.92 28.49 11.95
C LEU A 386 21.45 28.77 12.22
N GLY A 387 21.00 30.02 12.11
CA GLY A 387 19.65 30.45 12.45
C GLY A 387 18.57 29.62 11.77
N PRO A 388 18.61 29.43 10.43
CA PRO A 388 17.63 28.61 9.72
C PRO A 388 17.59 27.15 10.17
N GLN A 389 18.74 26.54 10.48
CA GLN A 389 18.83 25.14 10.93
C GLN A 389 18.39 24.99 12.38
N LEU A 390 18.74 25.94 13.26
CA LEU A 390 18.23 26.00 14.63
C LEU A 390 16.72 26.16 14.63
N LEU A 391 16.18 27.02 13.76
CA LEU A 391 14.74 27.19 13.61
C LEU A 391 14.07 25.89 13.15
N ALA A 392 14.66 25.18 12.18
CA ALA A 392 14.14 23.91 11.68
C ALA A 392 14.08 22.81 12.76
N VAL A 393 15.12 22.71 13.59
CA VAL A 393 15.19 21.74 14.68
C VAL A 393 14.23 22.12 15.81
N LYS A 394 14.25 23.38 16.24
CA LYS A 394 13.46 23.84 17.40
C LYS A 394 11.96 23.95 17.12
N SER A 395 11.55 24.21 15.88
CA SER A 395 10.14 24.16 15.52
C SER A 395 9.62 22.74 15.30
N GLY A 396 10.49 21.74 15.18
CA GLY A 396 10.13 20.38 14.79
C GLY A 396 9.90 20.21 13.29
N ALA A 397 10.27 21.20 12.46
CA ALA A 397 10.15 21.11 11.01
C ALA A 397 11.06 20.03 10.39
N ARG A 398 12.34 19.98 10.81
CA ARG A 398 13.30 18.96 10.36
C ARG A 398 14.54 18.93 11.25
N GLY A 399 14.99 17.72 11.56
CA GLY A 399 16.29 17.47 12.17
C GLY A 399 16.23 17.33 13.69
N SER A 400 17.39 17.06 14.31
CA SER A 400 17.56 17.01 15.76
C SER A 400 18.81 17.78 16.21
N MET A 401 18.87 18.13 17.50
CA MET A 401 20.07 18.77 18.07
C MET A 401 21.30 17.90 17.95
N GLU A 402 21.13 16.58 18.06
CA GLU A 402 22.19 15.62 17.80
C GLU A 402 22.72 15.75 16.36
N GLN A 403 21.83 15.71 15.36
CA GLN A 403 22.21 15.83 13.95
C GLN A 403 22.91 17.16 13.66
N LEU A 404 22.41 18.26 14.26
CA LEU A 404 23.03 19.57 14.12
C LEU A 404 24.42 19.61 14.77
N GLY A 405 24.58 19.02 15.96
CA GLY A 405 25.86 18.88 16.65
C GLY A 405 26.88 18.10 15.81
N ARG A 406 26.47 16.98 15.19
CA ARG A 406 27.31 16.17 14.29
C ARG A 406 27.72 16.92 13.02
N LEU A 407 26.89 17.85 12.54
CA LEU A 407 27.22 18.66 11.37
C LEU A 407 28.38 19.61 11.67
N VAL A 408 28.35 20.26 12.83
CA VAL A 408 29.22 21.41 13.14
C VAL A 408 30.35 21.12 14.14
N GLY A 409 30.38 19.92 14.72
CA GLY A 409 31.44 19.46 15.60
C GLY A 409 31.46 17.94 15.75
N SER A 410 32.36 17.47 16.61
CA SER A 410 32.57 16.03 16.84
C SER A 410 31.26 15.33 17.25
N PRO A 411 30.96 14.16 16.66
CA PRO A 411 29.82 13.32 17.04
C PRO A 411 30.10 12.45 18.27
N GLY A 412 31.27 12.57 18.91
CA GLY A 412 31.71 11.74 20.04
C GLY A 412 32.55 10.55 19.59
N SER A 413 32.16 9.34 19.98
CA SER A 413 32.86 8.10 19.66
C SER A 413 32.00 7.11 18.87
N ALA A 414 32.66 6.25 18.09
CA ALA A 414 32.02 5.16 17.35
C ALA A 414 32.72 3.82 17.62
N ALA A 415 31.96 2.72 17.58
CA ALA A 415 32.52 1.39 17.70
C ALA A 415 32.98 0.89 16.32
N THR A 416 34.18 0.33 16.27
CA THR A 416 34.75 -0.35 15.10
C THR A 416 34.18 -1.77 14.94
N VAL A 417 34.53 -2.45 13.83
CA VAL A 417 34.13 -3.86 13.57
C VAL A 417 34.50 -4.80 14.72
N ASN A 418 35.59 -4.50 15.43
CA ASN A 418 36.07 -5.33 16.54
C ASN A 418 35.46 -4.93 17.89
N GLY A 419 34.45 -4.04 17.90
CA GLY A 419 33.83 -3.53 19.12
C GLY A 419 34.67 -2.51 19.90
N GLN A 420 35.84 -2.12 19.40
CA GLN A 420 36.67 -1.09 20.03
C GLN A 420 36.13 0.30 19.74
N LEU A 421 36.10 1.17 20.75
CA LEU A 421 35.68 2.56 20.60
C LEU A 421 36.80 3.41 19.99
N THR A 422 36.46 4.20 18.97
CA THR A 422 37.32 5.19 18.35
C THR A 422 36.69 6.56 18.48
N ALA A 423 37.47 7.54 18.93
CA ALA A 423 37.06 8.93 18.99
C ALA A 423 36.93 9.52 17.58
N LEU A 424 35.78 10.12 17.29
CA LEU A 424 35.53 10.92 16.09
C LEU A 424 35.74 12.37 16.47
N ARG A 425 36.77 13.02 15.94
CA ARG A 425 37.24 14.32 16.43
C ARG A 425 36.67 15.50 15.64
N ARG A 426 36.08 15.23 14.47
CA ARG A 426 35.65 16.24 13.51
C ARG A 426 34.15 16.15 13.22
N GLY A 427 33.55 17.30 12.93
CA GLY A 427 32.19 17.39 12.40
C GLY A 427 32.15 17.21 10.89
N LEU A 428 30.96 17.02 10.33
CA LEU A 428 30.80 16.86 8.87
C LEU A 428 31.26 18.09 8.08
N ALA A 429 31.04 19.30 8.60
CA ALA A 429 31.47 20.54 7.96
C ALA A 429 33.00 20.69 7.89
N GLU A 430 33.74 20.04 8.79
CA GLU A 430 35.21 20.07 8.82
C GLU A 430 35.84 19.00 7.91
N GLY A 431 35.04 18.02 7.48
CA GLY A 431 35.50 16.84 6.75
C GLY A 431 36.13 15.80 7.67
N LEU A 432 35.80 14.54 7.39
CA LEU A 432 36.28 13.40 8.17
C LEU A 432 37.58 12.83 7.58
N THR A 433 38.44 12.33 8.45
CA THR A 433 39.63 11.55 8.03
C THR A 433 39.23 10.15 7.57
N PRO A 434 40.07 9.45 6.77
CA PRO A 434 39.80 8.08 6.36
C PRO A 434 39.49 7.11 7.52
N ASP A 435 40.19 7.27 8.65
CA ASP A 435 39.97 6.42 9.84
C ASP A 435 38.62 6.69 10.51
N GLU A 436 38.18 7.96 10.56
CA GLU A 436 36.87 8.36 11.09
C GLU A 436 35.72 7.88 10.17
N VAL A 437 35.91 7.96 8.85
CA VAL A 437 34.96 7.41 7.87
C VAL A 437 34.84 5.89 8.03
N TYR A 438 35.97 5.19 8.18
CA TYR A 438 35.98 3.74 8.41
C TYR A 438 35.28 3.37 9.73
N GLY A 439 35.53 4.13 10.81
CA GLY A 439 34.87 3.95 12.10
C GLY A 439 33.36 4.14 12.04
N LEU A 440 32.86 5.11 11.27
CA LEU A 440 31.42 5.32 11.05
C LEU A 440 30.79 4.25 10.15
N GLY A 441 31.52 3.79 9.14
CA GLY A 441 31.02 2.87 8.12
C GLY A 441 30.47 1.56 8.69
N VAL A 442 31.05 1.05 9.78
CA VAL A 442 30.64 -0.21 10.42
C VAL A 442 29.20 -0.13 10.92
N LYS A 443 28.92 0.81 11.82
CA LYS A 443 27.56 0.98 12.38
C LYS A 443 26.55 1.38 11.33
N GLN A 444 26.97 2.14 10.31
CA GLN A 444 26.09 2.51 9.20
C GLN A 444 25.66 1.28 8.39
N LEU A 445 26.60 0.40 8.04
CA LEU A 445 26.31 -0.83 7.31
C LEU A 445 25.46 -1.80 8.16
N GLU A 446 25.73 -1.93 9.45
CA GLU A 446 24.89 -2.70 10.38
C GLU A 446 23.46 -2.16 10.45
N GLY A 447 23.31 -0.83 10.52
CA GLY A 447 22.01 -0.16 10.49
C GLY A 447 21.24 -0.44 9.20
N ILE A 448 21.90 -0.31 8.04
CA ILE A 448 21.32 -0.61 6.73
C ILE A 448 20.95 -2.09 6.63
N ALA A 449 21.82 -3.00 7.07
CA ALA A 449 21.57 -4.44 7.07
C ALA A 449 20.38 -4.81 7.97
N ARG A 450 20.25 -4.16 9.13
CA ARG A 450 19.09 -4.34 10.03
C ARG A 450 17.79 -3.86 9.40
N VAL A 451 17.80 -2.68 8.76
CA VAL A 451 16.63 -2.16 8.02
C VAL A 451 16.26 -3.10 6.88
N ALA A 452 17.23 -3.56 6.08
CA ALA A 452 17.00 -4.50 4.99
C ALA A 452 16.46 -5.86 5.48
N SER A 453 16.98 -6.39 6.59
CA SER A 453 16.51 -7.64 7.19
C SER A 453 15.08 -7.53 7.70
N ASN A 454 14.76 -6.42 8.39
CA ASN A 454 13.40 -6.13 8.84
C ASN A 454 12.44 -5.98 7.65
N TRP A 455 12.88 -5.33 6.57
CA TRP A 455 12.10 -5.24 5.33
C TRP A 455 11.93 -6.58 4.62
N GLY A 456 12.94 -7.45 4.63
CA GLY A 456 12.84 -8.82 4.13
C GLY A 456 11.77 -9.61 4.88
N TRP A 457 11.66 -9.41 6.19
CA TRP A 457 10.57 -9.97 7.01
C TRP A 457 9.22 -9.39 6.59
N VAL A 458 9.08 -8.06 6.48
CA VAL A 458 7.83 -7.42 6.02
C VAL A 458 7.41 -7.90 4.63
N HIS A 459 8.33 -7.96 3.65
CA HIS A 459 8.04 -8.44 2.30
C HIS A 459 7.62 -9.92 2.30
N THR A 460 8.23 -10.74 3.16
CA THR A 460 7.80 -12.13 3.36
C THR A 460 6.38 -12.18 3.92
N TYR A 461 6.06 -11.34 4.91
CA TYR A 461 4.74 -11.17 5.55
C TYR A 461 3.65 -10.61 4.65
N THR A 462 3.97 -9.68 3.76
CA THR A 462 2.98 -8.95 2.96
C THR A 462 2.91 -9.39 1.49
N GLY A 463 3.81 -10.26 1.01
CA GLY A 463 3.95 -10.47 -0.45
C GLY A 463 4.57 -11.77 -0.96
N SER A 464 4.90 -12.76 -0.12
CA SER A 464 5.35 -14.06 -0.64
C SER A 464 4.16 -15.01 -0.88
N ASP A 465 4.15 -15.71 -2.02
CA ASP A 465 3.23 -16.83 -2.32
C ASP A 465 3.22 -17.87 -1.17
N SER A 466 4.36 -18.05 -0.51
CA SER A 466 4.52 -18.91 0.67
C SER A 466 3.76 -18.40 1.89
N HIS A 467 3.67 -17.09 2.10
CA HIS A 467 3.02 -16.54 3.28
C HIS A 467 1.53 -16.28 3.08
N LEU A 468 1.05 -15.92 1.88
CA LEU A 468 -0.40 -16.02 1.57
C LEU A 468 -0.89 -17.43 1.87
N ARG A 469 -0.10 -18.44 1.48
CA ARG A 469 -0.37 -19.85 1.82
C ARG A 469 -0.35 -20.11 3.33
N GLU A 470 0.47 -19.43 4.12
CA GLU A 470 0.49 -19.53 5.60
C GLU A 470 -0.66 -18.75 6.27
N THR A 471 -0.95 -17.52 5.86
CA THR A 471 -2.06 -16.70 6.38
C THR A 471 -3.41 -17.38 6.15
N TYR A 472 -3.60 -18.03 4.99
CA TYR A 472 -4.81 -18.84 4.77
C TYR A 472 -4.76 -20.16 5.56
N LYS A 473 -3.59 -20.80 5.74
CA LYS A 473 -3.39 -21.99 6.61
C LYS A 473 -3.73 -21.73 8.08
N ASP A 474 -3.47 -20.53 8.56
CA ASP A 474 -3.71 -20.13 9.95
C ASP A 474 -5.14 -19.61 10.19
N SER A 475 -6.00 -19.54 9.17
CA SER A 475 -7.41 -19.17 9.39
C SER A 475 -8.07 -20.18 10.33
N PRO A 476 -8.68 -19.74 11.45
CA PRO A 476 -9.24 -20.64 12.45
C PRO A 476 -10.58 -21.26 12.02
N GLY A 477 -11.17 -20.78 10.92
CA GLY A 477 -12.49 -21.23 10.52
C GLY A 477 -12.49 -22.62 9.88
N PHE A 478 -13.67 -23.25 9.85
CA PHE A 478 -13.86 -24.65 9.47
C PHE A 478 -14.84 -24.82 8.31
N THR A 479 -15.15 -23.73 7.61
CA THR A 479 -16.02 -23.75 6.44
C THR A 479 -15.39 -24.58 5.31
N VAL A 480 -16.20 -25.02 4.34
CA VAL A 480 -15.69 -25.83 3.21
C VAL A 480 -14.65 -25.04 2.42
N LEU A 481 -14.93 -23.75 2.18
CA LEU A 481 -14.03 -22.90 1.42
C LEU A 481 -12.70 -22.63 2.15
N GLU A 482 -12.73 -22.37 3.46
CA GLU A 482 -11.50 -22.20 4.24
C GLU A 482 -10.71 -23.50 4.35
N ARG A 483 -11.37 -24.65 4.54
CA ARG A 483 -10.66 -25.95 4.48
C ARG A 483 -10.00 -26.16 3.13
N ALA A 484 -10.68 -25.81 2.03
CA ALA A 484 -10.12 -25.91 0.69
C ALA A 484 -8.94 -24.95 0.47
N MET A 485 -9.03 -23.69 0.95
CA MET A 485 -7.94 -22.70 0.89
C MET A 485 -6.67 -23.15 1.64
N ARG A 486 -6.81 -23.99 2.67
CA ARG A 486 -5.70 -24.55 3.45
C ARG A 486 -5.11 -25.83 2.87
N ALA A 487 -5.90 -26.57 2.11
CA ALA A 487 -5.51 -27.86 1.59
C ALA A 487 -4.49 -27.70 0.45
N THR A 488 -3.43 -28.52 0.48
CA THR A 488 -2.52 -28.66 -0.67
C THR A 488 -3.27 -29.14 -1.92
N TRP A 489 -4.32 -29.93 -1.72
CA TRP A 489 -5.19 -30.45 -2.76
C TRP A 489 -6.64 -30.06 -2.42
N PRO A 490 -7.15 -28.94 -2.93
CA PRO A 490 -8.49 -28.44 -2.59
C PRO A 490 -9.63 -29.31 -3.15
N GLY A 491 -9.44 -29.95 -4.29
CA GLY A 491 -10.46 -30.78 -4.96
C GLY A 491 -11.10 -31.84 -4.05
N PRO A 492 -10.31 -32.67 -3.34
CA PRO A 492 -10.82 -33.62 -2.35
C PRO A 492 -11.72 -33.02 -1.26
N VAL A 493 -11.47 -31.78 -0.84
CA VAL A 493 -12.30 -31.11 0.18
C VAL A 493 -13.71 -30.88 -0.37
N PHE A 494 -13.82 -30.37 -1.59
CA PHE A 494 -15.12 -30.15 -2.25
C PHE A 494 -15.83 -31.46 -2.58
N ALA A 495 -15.09 -32.49 -3.00
CA ALA A 495 -15.67 -33.80 -3.28
C ALA A 495 -16.22 -34.47 -2.01
N HIS A 496 -15.50 -34.35 -0.89
CA HIS A 496 -15.98 -34.81 0.41
C HIS A 496 -17.23 -34.04 0.85
N ALA A 497 -17.23 -32.71 0.75
CA ALA A 497 -18.41 -31.89 1.06
C ALA A 497 -19.63 -32.27 0.21
N ALA A 498 -19.42 -32.57 -1.07
CA ALA A 498 -20.47 -33.06 -1.96
C ALA A 498 -20.97 -34.46 -1.62
N ALA A 499 -20.09 -35.35 -1.14
CA ALA A 499 -20.46 -36.70 -0.71
C ALA A 499 -21.31 -36.68 0.57
N THR A 500 -20.99 -35.78 1.50
CA THR A 500 -21.67 -35.66 2.80
C THR A 500 -22.87 -34.71 2.78
N GLY A 501 -23.08 -33.98 1.69
CA GLY A 501 -24.12 -32.95 1.59
C GLY A 501 -23.87 -31.75 2.50
N GLU A 502 -22.60 -31.46 2.78
CA GLU A 502 -22.20 -30.35 3.65
C GLU A 502 -22.60 -29.00 3.04
N THR A 503 -22.96 -28.05 3.90
CA THR A 503 -23.26 -26.68 3.49
C THR A 503 -22.30 -25.71 4.16
N ASP A 504 -21.68 -24.85 3.37
CA ASP A 504 -20.83 -23.77 3.85
C ASP A 504 -21.72 -22.60 4.29
N PRO A 505 -21.72 -22.20 5.57
CA PRO A 505 -22.54 -21.10 6.04
C PRO A 505 -21.96 -19.71 5.71
N LEU A 506 -20.76 -19.63 5.12
CA LEU A 506 -20.06 -18.39 4.78
C LEU A 506 -20.05 -17.39 5.95
N THR A 507 -19.63 -17.90 7.11
CA THR A 507 -19.51 -17.11 8.34
C THR A 507 -18.22 -16.28 8.37
N ASP A 508 -17.20 -16.69 7.62
CA ASP A 508 -15.91 -16.02 7.58
C ASP A 508 -15.84 -14.94 6.49
N ILE A 509 -15.02 -13.92 6.72
CA ILE A 509 -14.88 -12.78 5.80
C ILE A 509 -14.33 -13.20 4.44
N ASN A 510 -13.36 -14.11 4.41
CA ASN A 510 -12.68 -14.53 3.19
C ASN A 510 -13.63 -15.25 2.25
N GLY A 511 -14.42 -16.19 2.77
CA GLY A 511 -15.43 -16.93 2.03
C GLY A 511 -16.52 -16.03 1.50
N ARG A 512 -17.01 -15.08 2.31
CA ARG A 512 -18.00 -14.09 1.88
C ARG A 512 -17.46 -13.22 0.73
N VAL A 513 -16.26 -12.67 0.89
CA VAL A 513 -15.62 -11.85 -0.15
C VAL A 513 -15.37 -12.66 -1.41
N PHE A 514 -14.88 -13.90 -1.29
CA PHE A 514 -14.60 -14.79 -2.42
C PHE A 514 -15.86 -15.04 -3.27
N VAL A 515 -17.00 -15.26 -2.62
CA VAL A 515 -18.28 -15.45 -3.33
C VAL A 515 -18.96 -14.14 -3.75
N GLY A 516 -18.44 -13.00 -3.31
CA GLY A 516 -18.95 -11.67 -3.64
C GLY A 516 -20.12 -11.21 -2.76
N LEU A 517 -20.18 -11.70 -1.52
CA LEU A 517 -21.07 -11.20 -0.47
C LEU A 517 -20.33 -10.18 0.41
N SER A 518 -21.05 -9.22 0.96
CA SER A 518 -20.50 -8.26 1.93
C SER A 518 -19.95 -8.98 3.18
N PRO A 519 -18.81 -8.53 3.75
CA PRO A 519 -18.41 -8.88 5.11
C PRO A 519 -19.58 -8.64 6.06
N ARG A 520 -19.81 -9.54 7.02
CA ARG A 520 -20.86 -9.38 8.04
C ARG A 520 -20.36 -8.57 9.21
#